data_AF-H2J2S1-F1
#
_entry.id   AF-H2J2S1-F1
#
_cell.length_a   1.000
_cell.length_b   1.000
_cell.length_c   1.000
_cell.angle_alpha   90.00
_cell.angle_beta   90.00
_cell.angle_gamma   90.00
#
_symmetry.space_group_name_H-M   'P 1'
#
loop_
_entity.id
_entity.type
_entity.pdbx_description
1 polymer ?
#
loop_
_entity_poly.entity_id
_entity_poly.type
_entity_poly.pdbx_seq_one_letter_code
_entity_poly.pdbx_strand_id
1 'polypeptide(L)' 'MKTLDVESKKNFKIVDPIKVTLDKYPRILVIKAAFETLKEGNKVTLIELEKKISILLNYSYKYNSRYKQ' A
#
# COMPACT_ATOMS: atom_id res chain seq x y z
N MET A 1 16.31 -31.60 -25.86
CA MET A 1 15.56 -31.01 -24.73
C MET A 1 16.29 -29.73 -24.34
N LYS A 2 15.73 -28.54 -24.61
CA LYS A 2 16.37 -27.27 -24.20
C LYS A 2 16.27 -27.18 -22.67
N THR A 3 17.40 -27.20 -21.98
CA THR A 3 17.45 -26.88 -20.55
C THR A 3 17.04 -25.43 -20.41
N LEU A 4 15.95 -25.17 -19.67
CA LEU A 4 15.58 -23.81 -19.30
C LEU A 4 16.75 -23.22 -18.50
N ASP A 5 17.38 -22.18 -19.07
CA ASP A 5 18.50 -21.47 -18.47
C ASP A 5 18.15 -21.05 -17.03
N VAL A 6 18.93 -21.61 -16.10
CA VAL A 6 18.86 -21.35 -14.65
C VAL A 6 19.32 -19.90 -14.34
N GLU A 7 19.74 -19.14 -15.35
CA GLU A 7 20.11 -17.73 -15.27
C GLU A 7 18.95 -16.75 -15.03
N SER A 8 17.70 -17.22 -15.07
CA SER A 8 16.53 -16.37 -14.81
C SER A 8 16.35 -15.94 -13.33
N LYS A 9 17.20 -16.39 -12.40
CA LYS A 9 17.18 -15.94 -10.98
C LYS A 9 17.84 -14.58 -10.80
N LYS A 10 17.59 -13.64 -11.71
CA LYS A 10 18.03 -12.26 -11.58
C LYS A 10 17.08 -11.53 -10.62
N ASN A 11 17.31 -11.70 -9.32
CA ASN A 11 16.84 -10.86 -8.21
C ASN A 11 15.63 -9.94 -8.51
N PHE A 12 14.47 -10.51 -8.85
CA PHE A 12 13.22 -9.79 -8.61
C PHE A 12 13.04 -9.79 -7.10
N LYS A 13 13.69 -8.85 -6.41
CA LYS A 13 13.23 -8.43 -5.09
C LYS A 13 11.86 -7.83 -5.35
N ILE A 14 10.83 -8.68 -5.41
CA ILE A 14 9.43 -8.27 -5.42
C ILE A 14 9.26 -7.62 -4.05
N VAL A 15 9.46 -6.31 -4.03
CA VAL A 15 9.38 -5.55 -2.77
C VAL A 15 7.90 -5.51 -2.43
N ASP A 16 7.54 -6.16 -1.32
CA ASP A 16 6.17 -6.17 -0.84
C ASP A 16 5.73 -4.71 -0.58
N PRO A 17 4.72 -4.20 -1.30
CA PRO A 17 4.28 -2.81 -1.17
C PRO A 17 3.78 -2.49 0.24
N ILE A 18 3.25 -3.48 0.99
CA ILE A 18 2.87 -3.31 2.39
C ILE A 18 4.12 -3.09 3.24
N LYS A 19 5.16 -3.93 3.05
CA LYS A 19 6.41 -3.81 3.80
C LYS A 19 7.06 -2.45 3.60
N VAL A 20 7.10 -1.94 2.37
CA VAL A 20 7.66 -0.60 2.07
C VAL A 20 6.85 0.52 2.72
N THR A 21 5.52 0.41 2.71
CA THR A 21 4.66 1.46 3.27
C THR A 21 4.65 1.46 4.80
N LEU A 22 4.89 0.31 5.44
CA LEU A 22 5.04 0.20 6.89
C LEU A 22 6.24 0.99 7.45
N ASP A 23 7.28 1.22 6.65
CA ASP A 23 8.43 2.04 7.06
C ASP A 23 8.10 3.54 7.09
N LYS A 24 7.06 3.97 6.35
CA LYS A 24 6.66 5.38 6.21
C LYS A 24 5.44 5.77 7.05
N TYR A 25 4.53 4.83 7.31
CA TYR A 25 3.22 5.12 7.90
C TYR A 25 2.88 4.20 9.07
N PRO A 26 2.01 4.63 10.00
CA PRO A 26 1.55 3.77 11.09
C PRO A 26 0.88 2.48 10.57
N ARG A 27 1.19 1.36 11.22
CA ARG A 27 0.69 0.02 10.85
C ARG A 27 -0.81 -0.02 10.58
N ILE A 28 -1.60 0.57 11.48
CA ILE A 28 -3.07 0.56 11.38
C ILE A 28 -3.56 1.27 10.11
N LEU A 29 -2.86 2.33 9.69
CA LEU A 29 -3.22 3.11 8.51
C LEU A 29 -2.93 2.32 7.23
N VAL A 30 -1.76 1.67 7.18
CA VAL A 30 -1.35 0.81 6.05
C VAL A 30 -2.29 -0.39 5.92
N ILE A 31 -2.61 -1.05 7.03
CA ILE A 31 -3.54 -2.18 7.05
C ILE A 31 -4.92 -1.73 6.55
N LYS A 32 -5.46 -0.62 7.08
CA LYS A 32 -6.76 -0.11 6.66
C LYS A 32 -6.79 0.22 5.17
N ALA A 33 -5.78 0.91 4.66
CA ALA A 33 -5.66 1.24 3.25
C ALA A 33 -5.59 -0.02 2.37
N ALA A 34 -4.80 -1.03 2.77
CA ALA A 34 -4.72 -2.29 2.05
C ALA A 34 -6.06 -3.02 1.99
N PHE A 35 -6.81 -3.07 3.11
CA PHE A 35 -8.14 -3.66 3.15
C PHE A 35 -9.14 -2.92 2.26
N GLU A 36 -9.13 -1.59 2.26
CA GLU A 36 -10.01 -0.80 1.38
C GLU A 36 -9.68 -1.04 -0.10
N THR A 37 -8.40 -1.07 -0.48
CA THR A 37 -7.96 -1.42 -1.84
C THR A 37 -8.44 -2.81 -2.26
N LEU A 38 -8.31 -3.81 -1.39
CA LEU A 38 -8.78 -5.17 -1.66
C LEU A 38 -10.31 -5.25 -1.77
N LYS A 39 -11.03 -4.50 -0.93
CA LYS A 39 -12.50 -4.41 -0.96
C LYS A 39 -13.00 -3.83 -2.28
N GLU A 40 -12.24 -2.93 -2.90
CA GLU A 40 -12.53 -2.35 -4.21
C GLU A 40 -12.19 -3.30 -5.37
N GLY A 41 -11.62 -4.49 -5.09
CA GLY A 41 -11.18 -5.45 -6.10
C GLY A 41 -9.86 -5.09 -6.78
N ASN A 42 -9.16 -4.07 -6.26
CA ASN A 42 -7.91 -3.58 -6.82
C ASN A 42 -6.71 -4.34 -6.25
N LYS A 43 -5.64 -4.43 -7.03
CA LYS A 43 -4.38 -5.00 -6.57
C LYS A 43 -3.68 -4.03 -5.63
N VAL A 44 -3.23 -4.52 -4.47
CA VAL A 44 -2.42 -3.75 -3.54
C VAL A 44 -1.06 -3.45 -4.16
N THR A 45 -0.90 -2.22 -4.66
CA THR A 45 0.37 -1.68 -5.17
C THR A 45 0.81 -0.50 -4.30
N LEU A 46 2.07 -0.11 -4.41
CA LEU A 46 2.61 1.02 -3.65
C LEU A 46 1.83 2.32 -3.93
N ILE A 47 1.52 2.56 -5.21
CA ILE A 47 0.81 3.76 -5.66
C ILE A 47 -0.63 3.78 -5.12
N GLU A 48 -1.33 2.65 -5.19
CA GLU A 48 -2.70 2.50 -4.64
C GLU A 48 -2.71 2.77 -3.14
N LEU A 49 -1.77 2.16 -2.40
CA LEU A 49 -1.62 2.34 -0.96
C LEU A 49 -1.36 3.80 -0.59
N GLU A 50 -0.39 4.46 -1.22
CA GLU A 50 -0.06 5.87 -0.95
C GLU A 50 -1.25 6.79 -1.25
N LYS A 51 -2.01 6.53 -2.31
CA LYS A 51 -3.25 7.27 -2.62
C LYS A 51 -4.30 7.09 -1.52
N LYS A 52 -4.60 5.86 -1.11
CA LYS A 52 -5.61 5.61 -0.05
C LYS A 52 -5.19 6.16 1.29
N ILE A 53 -3.93 6.02 1.66
CA ILE A 53 -3.35 6.61 2.86
C ILE A 53 -3.52 8.13 2.86
N SER A 54 -3.22 8.80 1.75
CA SER A 54 -3.39 10.26 1.62
C SER A 54 -4.84 10.68 1.80
N ILE A 55 -5.78 9.93 1.24
CA ILE A 55 -7.22 10.16 1.41
C ILE A 55 -7.61 10.01 2.89
N LEU A 56 -7.22 8.91 3.54
CA LEU A 56 -7.54 8.65 4.95
C LEU A 56 -7.01 9.75 5.89
N LEU A 57 -5.80 10.25 5.64
CA LEU A 57 -5.22 11.35 6.41
C LEU A 57 -5.97 12.67 6.20
N ASN A 58 -6.35 12.99 4.96
CA ASN A 58 -7.12 14.20 4.66
C ASN A 58 -8.54 14.17 5.25
N TYR A 59 -9.18 13.00 5.26
CA TYR A 59 -10.48 12.82 5.93
C TYR A 59 -10.39 13.09 7.43
N SER A 60 -9.32 12.62 8.10
CA SER A 60 -9.08 12.89 9.52
C SER A 60 -8.94 14.39 9.81
N TYR A 61 -8.25 15.13 8.94
CA TYR A 61 -8.10 16.58 9.08
C TYR A 61 -9.44 17.32 8.95
N LYS A 62 -10.25 16.98 7.93
CA LYS A 62 -11.56 17.59 7.70
C LYS A 62 -12.57 17.28 8.80
N TYR A 63 -12.48 16.11 9.42
CA TYR A 63 -13.31 15.76 10.57
C TYR A 63 -12.93 16.62 11.77
N ASN A 64 -11.65 16.68 12.13
CA ASN A 64 -11.18 17.50 13.27
C ASN A 64 -11.49 19.00 13.15
N SER A 65 -11.55 19.55 11.93
CA SER A 65 -11.92 20.96 11.74
C SER A 65 -13.40 21.26 12.01
N ARG A 66 -14.29 20.26 11.95
CA ARG A 66 -15.73 20.44 12.21
C ARG A 66 -16.10 20.46 13.69
N TYR A 67 -15.31 19.81 14.55
CA TYR A 67 -15.59 19.72 15.98
C TYR A 67 -14.79 20.73 16.82
N LYS A 68 -14.03 21.62 16.17
CA LYS A 68 -13.32 22.74 16.80
C LYS A 68 -14.09 24.07 16.72
N GLN A 69 -15.38 24.05 16.35
CA GLN A 69 -16.27 25.22 16.33
C GLN A 69 -17.15 25.24 17.57
#